data_AF-T0G4M5-F1
#
_entry.id   AF-T0G4M5-F1
#
_cell.length_a   1.000
_cell.length_b   1.000
_cell.length_c   1.000
_cell.angle_alpha   90.00
_cell.angle_beta   90.00
_cell.angle_gamma   90.00
#
_symmetry.space_group_name_H-M   'P 1'
#
loop_
_entity.id
_entity.type
_entity.pdbx_description
1 polymer ?
#
loop_
_entity_poly.entity_id
_entity_poly.type
_entity_poly.pdbx_seq_one_letter_code
_entity_poly.pdbx_strand_id
1 'polypeptide(L)'
;MFGNKQLQLQISQKDSEITELKKEINLYQSLLNLCLHEGFVGIKNNKVVFKSGNLASLNNLEEQSVHFKENAESVNLQGVSYSLKSQNIDGVQYFSLAKKTGGVGEYHKNDLFKTFCASLKEGLENAQESMQYFHQETGLLLNAAKNGGAHSAEGLGTVNKTGQDIESLYEKMQNATSLADSLNQRSNEITQVISLIDDIAEQTNLLALNAAIEAARAGEHGRGFAVVADEVRKLAEKTQKATKEIAVVVKSMQQEANDIQTNTHDINSIVGSIKGDVEELKSTVKNNMIVAQAAKYTIYNINNRVFCGLAKLDHVVFKNNLYGMVFGLNSFDITSHKNCRLGKWYYEGAGKENFSNTSGYRALESHHASVHAEANDLVKAVQEDHITDSKYLEHKVHLMEDSAKHVKENIDKMFYEKQDELNKIIEKIQKGE
;
A
#
# COMPACT_ATOMS: atom_id res chain seq x y z
N MET A 1 -52.74 -69.98 62.41
CA MET A 1 -51.41 -70.30 61.85
C MET A 1 -51.47 -70.57 60.34
N PHE A 2 -51.92 -69.60 59.50
CA PHE A 2 -51.97 -69.77 58.04
C PHE A 2 -51.24 -68.66 57.25
N GLY A 3 -50.79 -67.57 57.88
CA GLY A 3 -50.11 -66.47 57.19
C GLY A 3 -48.63 -66.69 56.84
N ASN A 4 -47.96 -67.69 57.44
CA ASN A 4 -46.50 -67.84 57.29
C ASN A 4 -46.09 -68.56 55.98
N LYS A 5 -46.87 -69.57 55.54
CA LYS A 5 -46.58 -70.31 54.28
C LYS A 5 -46.78 -69.45 53.04
N GLN A 6 -47.80 -68.60 53.01
CA GLN A 6 -48.10 -67.76 51.85
C GLN A 6 -47.07 -66.63 51.70
N LEU A 7 -46.60 -66.09 52.83
CA LEU A 7 -45.51 -65.10 52.86
C LEU A 7 -44.17 -65.72 52.42
N GLN A 8 -43.84 -66.94 52.86
CA GLN A 8 -42.64 -67.65 52.41
C GLN A 8 -42.66 -67.96 50.91
N LEU A 9 -43.82 -68.31 50.35
CA LEU A 9 -43.96 -68.54 48.91
C LEU A 9 -43.77 -67.23 48.12
N GLN A 10 -44.32 -66.11 48.60
CA GLN A 10 -44.12 -64.80 47.99
C GLN A 10 -42.67 -64.33 48.08
N ILE A 11 -41.99 -64.55 49.20
CA ILE A 11 -40.56 -64.26 49.37
C ILE A 11 -39.74 -65.10 48.39
N SER A 12 -39.99 -66.41 48.30
CA SER A 12 -39.27 -67.28 47.36
C SER A 12 -39.51 -66.90 45.89
N GLN A 13 -40.72 -66.47 45.53
CA GLN A 13 -41.02 -65.96 44.19
C GLN A 13 -40.29 -64.65 43.92
N LYS A 14 -40.29 -63.71 44.89
CA LYS A 14 -39.58 -62.44 44.78
C LYS A 14 -38.07 -62.62 44.75
N ASP A 15 -37.51 -63.56 45.49
CA ASP A 15 -36.08 -63.89 45.44
C ASP A 15 -35.69 -64.53 44.09
N SER A 16 -36.56 -65.36 43.51
CA SER A 16 -36.36 -65.88 42.15
C SER A 16 -36.40 -64.76 41.11
N GLU A 17 -37.37 -63.85 41.23
CA GLU A 17 -37.52 -62.68 40.34
C GLU A 17 -36.33 -61.72 40.47
N ILE A 18 -35.85 -61.47 41.70
CA ILE A 18 -34.64 -60.67 41.95
C ILE A 18 -33.40 -61.35 41.36
N THR A 19 -33.32 -62.68 41.44
CA THR A 19 -32.19 -63.43 40.86
C THR A 19 -32.20 -63.36 39.34
N GLU A 20 -33.38 -63.43 38.72
CA GLU A 20 -33.57 -63.29 37.27
C GLU A 20 -33.24 -61.86 36.81
N LEU A 21 -33.77 -60.84 37.49
CA LEU A 21 -33.45 -59.43 37.21
C LEU A 21 -31.96 -59.12 37.39
N LYS A 22 -31.30 -59.69 38.41
CA LYS A 22 -29.85 -59.54 38.59
C LYS A 22 -29.05 -60.17 37.45
N LYS A 23 -29.49 -61.31 36.92
CA LYS A 23 -28.87 -61.92 35.73
C LYS A 23 -29.05 -61.02 34.51
N GLU A 24 -30.23 -60.47 34.32
CA GLU A 24 -30.54 -59.57 33.21
C GLU A 24 -29.72 -58.27 33.28
N ILE A 25 -29.60 -57.68 34.47
CA ILE A 25 -28.73 -56.51 34.69
C ILE A 25 -27.26 -56.83 34.40
N ASN A 26 -26.75 -57.98 34.85
CA ASN A 26 -25.36 -58.39 34.58
C ASN A 26 -25.13 -58.64 33.07
N LEU A 27 -26.13 -59.18 32.37
CA LEU A 27 -26.10 -59.32 30.91
C LEU A 27 -26.03 -57.94 30.24
N TYR A 28 -26.88 -56.99 30.64
CA TYR A 28 -26.85 -55.63 30.10
C TYR A 28 -25.56 -54.89 30.40
N GLN A 29 -25.01 -55.01 31.61
CA GLN A 29 -23.71 -54.44 31.97
C GLN A 29 -22.57 -55.02 31.13
N SER A 30 -22.60 -56.34 30.88
CA SER A 30 -21.61 -57.01 30.03
C SER A 30 -21.72 -56.55 28.57
N LEU A 31 -22.93 -56.38 28.05
CA LEU A 31 -23.17 -55.84 26.71
C LEU A 31 -22.78 -54.36 26.57
N LEU A 32 -22.98 -53.54 27.62
CA LEU A 32 -22.51 -52.16 27.66
C LEU A 32 -20.99 -52.07 27.65
N ASN A 33 -20.28 -52.98 28.32
CA ASN A 33 -18.81 -53.04 28.29
C ASN A 33 -18.24 -53.43 26.91
N LEU A 34 -19.01 -54.14 26.08
CA LEU A 34 -18.63 -54.38 24.69
C LEU A 34 -18.77 -53.14 23.80
N CYS A 35 -19.47 -52.09 24.25
CA CYS A 35 -20.16 -51.22 23.31
C CYS A 35 -19.25 -50.31 22.45
N LEU A 36 -19.01 -50.65 21.17
CA LEU A 36 -18.49 -49.74 20.14
C LEU A 36 -19.63 -49.12 19.32
N HIS A 37 -19.37 -47.90 18.81
CA HIS A 37 -20.35 -46.93 18.31
C HIS A 37 -21.33 -47.37 17.19
N GLU A 38 -21.15 -48.51 16.51
CA GLU A 38 -21.99 -48.87 15.35
C GLU A 38 -22.95 -50.04 15.55
N GLY A 39 -22.71 -50.94 16.51
CA GLY A 39 -23.63 -52.03 16.84
C GLY A 39 -22.99 -53.34 17.32
N PHE A 40 -23.83 -54.35 17.58
CA PHE A 40 -23.42 -55.71 17.99
C PHE A 40 -24.13 -56.76 17.17
N VAL A 41 -23.45 -57.89 17.00
CA VAL A 41 -24.02 -59.14 16.52
C VAL A 41 -23.74 -60.25 17.54
N GLY A 42 -24.78 -61.00 17.92
CA GLY A 42 -24.67 -62.21 18.74
C GLY A 42 -24.76 -63.44 17.84
N ILE A 43 -23.80 -64.36 17.96
CA ILE A 43 -23.71 -65.58 17.18
C ILE A 43 -23.74 -66.80 18.11
N LYS A 44 -24.65 -67.74 17.82
CA LYS A 44 -24.73 -69.04 18.51
C LYS A 44 -24.86 -70.14 17.47
N ASN A 45 -23.98 -71.14 17.52
CA ASN A 45 -23.96 -72.26 16.57
C ASN A 45 -23.93 -71.81 15.09
N ASN A 46 -23.07 -70.84 14.76
CA ASN A 46 -22.96 -70.21 13.43
C ASN A 46 -24.26 -69.57 12.90
N LYS A 47 -25.21 -69.23 13.78
CA LYS A 47 -26.40 -68.45 13.43
C LYS A 47 -26.41 -67.14 14.18
N VAL A 48 -26.81 -66.08 13.48
CA VAL A 48 -27.03 -64.77 14.10
C VAL A 48 -28.30 -64.87 14.95
N VAL A 49 -28.14 -64.74 16.27
CA VAL A 49 -29.25 -64.77 17.24
C VAL A 49 -29.63 -63.38 17.72
N PHE A 50 -28.77 -62.38 17.50
CA PHE A 50 -29.00 -61.01 17.90
C PHE A 50 -28.29 -60.05 16.95
N LYS A 51 -28.93 -58.93 16.60
CA LYS A 51 -28.31 -57.82 15.86
C LYS A 51 -28.89 -56.49 16.35
N SER A 52 -28.04 -55.46 16.49
CA SER A 52 -28.44 -54.14 16.98
C SER A 52 -27.60 -53.02 16.34
N GLY A 53 -28.11 -51.79 16.39
CA GLY A 53 -27.47 -50.60 15.80
C GLY A 53 -27.54 -50.57 14.26
N ASN A 54 -26.57 -49.90 13.64
CA ASN A 54 -26.45 -49.77 12.17
C ASN A 54 -26.14 -51.11 11.48
N LEU A 55 -25.77 -52.13 12.25
CA LEU A 55 -25.59 -53.50 11.76
C LEU A 55 -26.91 -54.23 11.50
N ALA A 56 -28.02 -53.81 12.12
CA ALA A 56 -29.31 -54.46 11.92
C ALA A 56 -29.82 -54.35 10.47
N SER A 57 -29.41 -53.28 9.79
CA SER A 57 -29.71 -52.94 8.39
C SER A 57 -28.78 -53.58 7.35
N LEU A 58 -27.71 -54.28 7.76
CA LEU A 58 -26.83 -54.97 6.82
C LEU A 58 -27.49 -56.28 6.33
N ASN A 59 -27.74 -56.36 5.02
CA ASN A 59 -28.29 -57.55 4.37
C ASN A 59 -27.24 -58.69 4.31
N ASN A 60 -27.69 -59.95 4.39
CA ASN A 60 -26.87 -61.16 4.34
C ASN A 60 -25.85 -61.35 5.48
N LEU A 61 -26.07 -60.71 6.63
CA LEU A 61 -25.22 -60.90 7.81
C LEU A 61 -25.22 -62.37 8.31
N GLU A 62 -26.28 -63.12 8.03
CA GLU A 62 -26.40 -64.55 8.33
C GLU A 62 -25.43 -65.41 7.49
N GLU A 63 -25.25 -65.11 6.20
CA GLU A 63 -24.29 -65.79 5.32
C GLU A 63 -22.84 -65.44 5.69
N GLN A 64 -22.62 -64.24 6.25
CA GLN A 64 -21.30 -63.76 6.66
C GLN A 64 -20.94 -64.10 8.11
N SER A 65 -21.81 -64.81 8.83
CA SER A 65 -21.58 -65.27 10.21
C SER A 65 -20.31 -66.11 10.36
N VAL A 66 -19.89 -66.82 9.30
CA VAL A 66 -18.68 -67.65 9.23
C VAL A 66 -17.39 -66.82 9.33
N HIS A 67 -17.45 -65.52 9.01
CA HIS A 67 -16.28 -64.63 9.07
C HIS A 67 -16.01 -64.10 10.48
N PHE A 68 -16.94 -64.28 11.43
CA PHE A 68 -16.77 -63.88 12.81
C PHE A 68 -16.13 -65.01 13.61
N LYS A 69 -14.81 -64.92 13.82
CA LYS A 69 -14.04 -65.89 14.61
C LYS A 69 -13.79 -65.35 16.01
N GLU A 70 -13.83 -66.23 16.99
CA GLU A 70 -13.40 -65.95 18.35
C GLU A 70 -11.94 -65.46 18.32
N ASN A 71 -11.68 -64.26 18.86
CA ASN A 71 -10.41 -63.53 18.84
C ASN A 71 -10.00 -62.84 17.52
N ALA A 72 -10.89 -62.69 16.54
CA ALA A 72 -10.61 -61.83 15.39
C ALA A 72 -10.62 -60.35 15.80
N GLU A 73 -9.58 -59.60 15.47
CA GLU A 73 -9.49 -58.15 15.72
C GLU A 73 -10.21 -57.30 14.65
N SER A 74 -10.50 -57.89 13.49
CA SER A 74 -11.24 -57.22 12.42
C SER A 74 -11.98 -58.19 11.52
N VAL A 75 -13.01 -57.69 10.85
CA VAL A 75 -13.78 -58.42 9.83
C VAL A 75 -14.05 -57.51 8.65
N ASN A 76 -14.03 -58.06 7.44
CA ASN A 76 -14.46 -57.34 6.25
C ASN A 76 -15.88 -57.78 5.91
N LEU A 77 -16.82 -56.84 5.92
CA LEU A 77 -18.21 -57.08 5.55
C LEU A 77 -18.55 -56.17 4.37
N GLN A 78 -18.99 -56.77 3.27
CA GLN A 78 -19.38 -56.06 2.04
C GLN A 78 -18.33 -55.05 1.52
N GLY A 79 -17.04 -55.36 1.68
CA GLY A 79 -15.93 -54.50 1.24
C GLY A 79 -15.51 -53.42 2.25
N VAL A 80 -16.18 -53.33 3.41
CA VAL A 80 -15.85 -52.40 4.49
C VAL A 80 -15.18 -53.17 5.63
N SER A 81 -14.01 -52.71 6.08
CA SER A 81 -13.33 -53.29 7.24
C SER A 81 -13.92 -52.73 8.54
N TYR A 82 -14.21 -53.61 9.49
CA TYR A 82 -14.68 -53.29 10.83
C TYR A 82 -13.65 -53.80 11.84
N SER A 83 -13.37 -53.01 12.87
CA SER A 83 -12.70 -53.47 14.09
C SER A 83 -13.68 -54.25 14.95
N LEU A 84 -13.18 -55.31 15.59
CA LEU A 84 -13.98 -56.24 16.40
C LEU A 84 -13.55 -56.23 17.86
N LYS A 85 -14.53 -56.23 18.76
CA LYS A 85 -14.37 -56.71 20.14
C LYS A 85 -15.34 -57.84 20.37
N SER A 86 -14.88 -58.96 20.90
CA SER A 86 -15.73 -60.13 21.12
C SER A 86 -15.77 -60.58 22.57
N GLN A 87 -16.92 -61.06 23.03
CA GLN A 87 -17.09 -61.62 24.37
C GLN A 87 -18.15 -62.71 24.34
N ASN A 88 -17.91 -63.81 25.06
CA ASN A 88 -18.90 -64.86 25.25
C ASN A 88 -19.78 -64.52 26.45
N ILE A 89 -21.11 -64.53 26.26
CA ILE A 89 -22.08 -64.36 27.34
C ILE A 89 -23.16 -65.43 27.19
N ASP A 90 -23.32 -66.28 28.21
CA ASP A 90 -24.33 -67.36 28.27
C ASP A 90 -24.38 -68.27 27.02
N GLY A 91 -23.20 -68.57 26.46
CA GLY A 91 -23.06 -69.44 25.30
C GLY A 91 -23.46 -68.79 23.96
N VAL A 92 -23.57 -67.46 23.93
CA VAL A 92 -23.67 -66.64 22.72
C VAL A 92 -22.38 -65.82 22.61
N GLN A 93 -21.71 -65.90 21.47
CA GLN A 93 -20.56 -65.05 21.19
C GLN A 93 -21.04 -63.71 20.63
N TYR A 94 -20.86 -62.63 21.40
CA TYR A 94 -21.18 -61.28 20.97
C TYR A 94 -19.95 -60.62 20.35
N PHE A 95 -20.14 -59.95 19.22
CA PHE A 95 -19.15 -59.15 18.54
C PHE A 95 -19.65 -57.71 18.44
N SER A 96 -18.87 -56.77 18.95
CA SER A 96 -19.02 -55.35 18.70
C SER A 96 -18.24 -54.95 17.47
N LEU A 97 -18.86 -54.14 16.61
CA LEU A 97 -18.23 -53.64 15.39
C LEU A 97 -18.08 -52.11 15.49
N ALA A 98 -16.93 -51.63 15.06
CA ALA A 98 -16.75 -50.25 14.64
C ALA A 98 -16.05 -50.22 13.29
N LYS A 99 -16.70 -49.63 12.29
CA LYS A 99 -16.15 -49.41 10.95
C LYS A 99 -14.79 -48.76 11.08
N LYS A 100 -13.79 -49.40 10.49
CA LYS A 100 -12.53 -48.73 10.20
C LYS A 100 -12.85 -47.75 9.08
N THR A 101 -13.03 -46.49 9.43
CA THR A 101 -12.95 -45.41 8.45
C THR A 101 -11.58 -45.53 7.79
N GLY A 102 -11.53 -45.47 6.45
CA GLY A 102 -10.27 -45.42 5.72
C GLY A 102 -9.33 -44.43 6.38
N GLY A 103 -8.06 -44.79 6.54
CA GLY A 103 -7.07 -43.88 7.11
C GLY A 103 -7.05 -42.55 6.35
N VAL A 104 -6.49 -41.49 6.95
CA VAL A 104 -6.42 -40.16 6.33
C VAL A 104 -5.82 -40.19 4.91
N GLY A 105 -4.96 -41.18 4.62
CA GLY A 105 -4.43 -41.44 3.29
C GLY A 105 -5.42 -41.99 2.26
N GLU A 106 -6.64 -42.42 2.59
CA GLU A 106 -7.60 -42.90 1.57
C GLU A 106 -8.38 -41.77 0.88
N TYR A 107 -8.31 -40.54 1.40
CA TYR A 107 -8.97 -39.37 0.83
C TYR A 107 -8.45 -39.01 -0.57
N HIS A 108 -7.19 -39.34 -0.90
CA HIS A 108 -6.68 -39.19 -2.26
C HIS A 108 -7.44 -40.03 -3.30
N LYS A 109 -8.24 -41.03 -2.89
CA LYS A 109 -9.02 -41.85 -3.83
C LYS A 109 -10.31 -41.14 -4.26
N ASN A 110 -10.71 -40.07 -3.57
CA ASN A 110 -11.90 -39.29 -3.88
C ASN A 110 -11.59 -38.19 -4.91
N ASP A 111 -12.15 -38.32 -6.10
CA ASP A 111 -11.90 -37.41 -7.24
C ASP A 111 -12.41 -35.97 -6.99
N LEU A 112 -13.53 -35.83 -6.26
CA LEU A 112 -14.06 -34.52 -5.87
C LEU A 112 -13.13 -33.80 -4.89
N PHE A 113 -12.56 -34.53 -3.93
CA PHE A 113 -11.62 -33.96 -2.96
C PHE A 113 -10.32 -33.52 -3.62
N LYS A 114 -9.80 -34.31 -4.56
CA LYS A 114 -8.67 -33.95 -5.42
C LYS A 114 -8.93 -32.67 -6.20
N THR A 115 -10.09 -32.60 -6.88
CA THR A 115 -10.50 -31.42 -7.65
C THR A 115 -10.61 -30.17 -6.77
N PHE A 116 -11.19 -30.31 -5.57
CA PHE A 116 -11.26 -29.23 -4.58
C PHE A 116 -9.87 -28.73 -4.17
N CYS A 117 -8.95 -29.64 -3.81
CA CYS A 117 -7.59 -29.27 -3.40
C CYS A 117 -6.79 -28.62 -4.53
N ALA A 118 -6.96 -29.10 -5.76
CA ALA A 118 -6.32 -28.53 -6.95
C ALA A 118 -6.84 -27.11 -7.23
N SER A 119 -8.16 -26.91 -7.22
CA SER A 119 -8.78 -25.58 -7.41
C SER A 119 -8.38 -24.61 -6.30
N LEU A 120 -8.32 -25.06 -5.04
CA LEU A 120 -7.86 -24.24 -3.92
C LEU A 120 -6.39 -23.83 -4.08
N LYS A 121 -5.53 -24.76 -4.48
CA LYS A 121 -4.11 -24.48 -4.74
C LYS A 121 -3.95 -23.44 -5.86
N GLU A 122 -4.62 -23.64 -6.98
CA GLU A 122 -4.61 -22.70 -8.11
C GLU A 122 -5.08 -21.30 -7.67
N GLY A 123 -6.19 -21.21 -6.93
CA GLY A 123 -6.70 -19.94 -6.40
C GLY A 123 -5.71 -19.22 -5.47
N LEU A 124 -4.97 -19.98 -4.63
CA LEU A 124 -3.96 -19.42 -3.74
C LEU A 124 -2.71 -18.96 -4.51
N GLU A 125 -2.25 -19.72 -5.51
CA GLU A 125 -1.11 -19.35 -6.36
C GLU A 125 -1.43 -18.08 -7.16
N ASN A 126 -2.61 -17.99 -7.75
CA ASN A 126 -3.07 -16.79 -8.47
C ASN A 126 -3.16 -15.56 -7.54
N ALA A 127 -3.61 -15.74 -6.30
CA ALA A 127 -3.64 -14.66 -5.30
C ALA A 127 -2.23 -14.20 -4.91
N GLN A 128 -1.29 -15.13 -4.81
CA GLN A 128 0.11 -14.85 -4.49
C GLN A 128 0.79 -14.10 -5.64
N GLU A 129 0.57 -14.50 -6.89
CA GLU A 129 1.05 -13.80 -8.09
C GLU A 129 0.49 -12.38 -8.17
N SER A 130 -0.83 -12.21 -7.97
CA SER A 130 -1.48 -10.89 -7.96
C SER A 130 -0.87 -9.94 -6.92
N MET A 131 -0.55 -10.45 -5.73
CA MET A 131 0.09 -9.65 -4.69
C MET A 131 1.55 -9.31 -5.00
N GLN A 132 2.29 -10.20 -5.69
CA GLN A 132 3.62 -9.89 -6.18
C GLN A 132 3.59 -8.81 -7.27
N TYR A 133 2.59 -8.86 -8.15
CA TYR A 133 2.36 -7.81 -9.15
C TYR A 133 2.08 -6.45 -8.48
N PHE A 134 1.17 -6.40 -7.50
CA PHE A 134 0.93 -5.17 -6.73
C PHE A 134 2.20 -4.63 -6.04
N HIS A 135 3.07 -5.52 -5.55
CA HIS A 135 4.35 -5.10 -4.97
C HIS A 135 5.28 -4.42 -5.98
N GLN A 136 5.28 -4.88 -7.24
CA GLN A 136 6.06 -4.26 -8.31
C GLN A 136 5.47 -2.89 -8.70
N GLU A 137 4.15 -2.80 -8.90
CA GLU A 137 3.48 -1.54 -9.27
C GLU A 137 3.67 -0.45 -8.20
N THR A 138 3.56 -0.81 -6.93
CA THR A 138 3.79 0.11 -5.81
C THR A 138 5.25 0.58 -5.73
N GLY A 139 6.21 -0.23 -6.19
CA GLY A 139 7.59 0.20 -6.38
C GLY A 139 7.75 1.29 -7.45
N LEU A 140 7.04 1.17 -8.58
CA LEU A 140 7.01 2.20 -9.62
C LEU A 140 6.38 3.50 -9.11
N LEU A 141 5.26 3.41 -8.39
CA LEU A 141 4.62 4.56 -7.75
C LEU A 141 5.54 5.26 -6.76
N LEU A 142 6.31 4.50 -5.96
CA LEU A 142 7.26 5.08 -5.01
C LEU A 142 8.35 5.89 -5.71
N ASN A 143 8.88 5.39 -6.83
CA ASN A 143 9.86 6.11 -7.64
C ASN A 143 9.25 7.37 -8.27
N ALA A 144 8.01 7.29 -8.78
CA ALA A 144 7.30 8.45 -9.30
C ALA A 144 7.10 9.53 -8.24
N ALA A 145 6.69 9.16 -7.02
CA ALA A 145 6.54 10.10 -5.91
C ALA A 145 7.86 10.76 -5.51
N LYS A 146 8.96 9.98 -5.44
CA LYS A 146 10.30 10.52 -5.16
C LYS A 146 10.76 11.51 -6.23
N ASN A 147 10.59 11.15 -7.50
CA ASN A 147 10.96 12.01 -8.63
C ASN A 147 10.09 13.28 -8.65
N GLY A 148 8.79 13.17 -8.39
CA GLY A 148 7.88 14.32 -8.27
C GLY A 148 8.31 15.29 -7.16
N GLY A 149 8.76 14.77 -6.02
CA GLY A 149 9.33 15.58 -4.94
C GLY A 149 10.62 16.29 -5.33
N ALA A 150 11.54 15.58 -6.01
CA ALA A 150 12.80 16.15 -6.50
C ALA A 150 12.57 17.26 -7.53
N HIS A 151 11.71 17.02 -8.54
CA HIS A 151 11.35 18.03 -9.54
C HIS A 151 10.66 19.24 -8.91
N SER A 152 9.82 19.04 -7.88
CA SER A 152 9.19 20.16 -7.16
C SER A 152 10.22 20.99 -6.41
N ALA A 153 11.23 20.37 -5.80
CA ALA A 153 12.32 21.08 -5.13
C ALA A 153 13.18 21.90 -6.12
N GLU A 154 13.51 21.32 -7.28
CA GLU A 154 14.20 22.03 -8.36
C GLU A 154 13.34 23.19 -8.90
N GLY A 155 12.05 22.95 -9.14
CA GLY A 155 11.09 23.96 -9.56
C GLY A 155 11.03 25.14 -8.58
N LEU A 156 11.07 24.86 -7.27
CA LEU A 156 11.09 25.91 -6.24
C LEU A 156 12.36 26.76 -6.33
N GLY A 157 13.50 26.15 -6.63
CA GLY A 157 14.75 26.86 -6.90
C GLY A 157 14.63 27.81 -8.08
N THR A 158 14.05 27.34 -9.19
CA THR A 158 13.81 28.16 -10.38
C THR A 158 12.86 29.32 -10.09
N VAL A 159 11.74 29.06 -9.41
CA VAL A 159 10.76 30.10 -9.04
C VAL A 159 11.40 31.18 -8.16
N ASN A 160 12.20 30.79 -7.16
CA ASN A 160 12.92 31.75 -6.32
C ASN A 160 13.89 32.62 -7.13
N LYS A 161 14.60 32.02 -8.09
CA LYS A 161 15.48 32.76 -9.01
C LYS A 161 14.70 33.75 -9.86
N THR A 162 13.57 33.32 -10.44
CA THR A 162 12.69 34.21 -11.21
C THR A 162 12.18 35.37 -10.36
N GLY A 163 11.85 35.14 -9.08
CA GLY A 163 11.50 36.20 -8.14
C GLY A 163 12.61 37.25 -7.96
N GLN A 164 13.87 36.82 -7.88
CA GLN A 164 15.04 37.71 -7.81
C GLN A 164 15.24 38.50 -9.12
N ASP A 165 15.07 37.84 -10.27
CA ASP A 165 15.18 38.48 -11.58
C ASP A 165 14.12 39.58 -11.78
N ILE A 166 12.89 39.35 -11.27
CA ILE A 166 11.80 40.34 -11.27
C ILE A 166 12.13 41.56 -10.40
N GLU A 167 12.72 41.35 -9.22
CA GLU A 167 13.13 42.43 -8.33
C GLU A 167 14.24 43.29 -8.96
N SER A 168 15.23 42.65 -9.59
CA SER A 168 16.27 43.32 -10.38
C SER A 168 15.70 44.09 -11.57
N LEU A 169 14.69 43.54 -12.26
CA LEU A 169 14.00 44.23 -13.36
C LEU A 169 13.27 45.47 -12.85
N TYR A 170 12.59 45.38 -11.71
CA TYR A 170 11.92 46.52 -11.09
C TYR A 170 12.90 47.66 -10.76
N GLU A 171 14.07 47.34 -10.17
CA GLU A 171 15.12 48.34 -9.93
C GLU A 171 15.63 48.99 -11.23
N LYS A 172 15.83 48.20 -12.28
CA LYS A 172 16.26 48.71 -13.59
C LYS A 172 15.22 49.64 -14.22
N MET A 173 13.93 49.35 -14.06
CA MET A 173 12.85 50.22 -14.53
C MET A 173 12.81 51.55 -13.75
N GLN A 174 12.98 51.50 -12.43
CA GLN A 174 13.05 52.73 -11.62
C GLN A 174 14.22 53.63 -12.06
N ASN A 175 15.37 53.05 -12.38
CA ASN A 175 16.51 53.77 -12.92
C ASN A 175 16.22 54.37 -14.31
N ALA A 176 15.53 53.63 -15.19
CA ALA A 176 15.14 54.13 -16.50
C ALA A 176 14.18 55.33 -16.41
N THR A 177 13.21 55.30 -15.49
CA THR A 177 12.33 56.45 -15.22
C THR A 177 13.15 57.67 -14.78
N SER A 178 14.07 57.50 -13.83
CA SER A 178 14.91 58.61 -13.36
C SER A 178 15.81 59.20 -14.46
N LEU A 179 16.35 58.35 -15.34
CA LEU A 179 17.15 58.81 -16.48
C LEU A 179 16.30 59.58 -17.50
N ALA A 180 15.08 59.13 -17.77
CA ALA A 180 14.14 59.81 -18.65
C ALA A 180 13.73 61.18 -18.08
N ASP A 181 13.44 61.27 -16.79
CA ASP A 181 13.18 62.54 -16.08
C ASP A 181 14.36 63.51 -16.22
N SER A 182 15.57 63.03 -15.96
CA SER A 182 16.79 63.84 -16.12
C SER A 182 16.99 64.30 -17.57
N LEU A 183 16.69 63.45 -18.56
CA LEU A 183 16.79 63.83 -19.98
C LEU A 183 15.78 64.92 -20.33
N ASN A 184 14.54 64.78 -19.84
CA ASN A 184 13.47 65.75 -20.06
C ASN A 184 13.82 67.11 -19.45
N GLN A 185 14.36 67.12 -18.22
CA GLN A 185 14.86 68.34 -17.57
C GLN A 185 15.97 69.01 -18.38
N ARG A 186 16.99 68.25 -18.80
CA ARG A 186 18.12 68.79 -19.59
C ARG A 186 17.66 69.34 -20.95
N SER A 187 16.72 68.66 -21.61
CA SER A 187 16.13 69.16 -22.86
C SER A 187 15.32 70.46 -22.66
N ASN A 188 14.66 70.62 -21.52
CA ASN A 188 13.99 71.89 -21.15
C ASN A 188 15.00 73.02 -20.94
N GLU A 189 16.11 72.75 -20.25
CA GLU A 189 17.20 73.72 -20.07
C GLU A 189 17.81 74.14 -21.42
N ILE A 190 18.05 73.19 -22.33
CA ILE A 190 18.54 73.48 -23.69
C ILE A 190 17.52 74.31 -24.47
N THR A 191 16.22 74.00 -24.38
CA THR A 191 15.17 74.79 -25.03
C THR A 191 15.20 76.26 -24.60
N GLN A 192 15.41 76.53 -23.31
CA GLN A 192 15.56 77.89 -22.79
C GLN A 192 16.78 78.60 -23.38
N VAL A 193 17.92 77.90 -23.47
CA VAL A 193 19.14 78.45 -24.07
C VAL A 193 18.95 78.75 -25.56
N ILE A 194 18.28 77.86 -26.31
CA ILE A 194 18.00 78.07 -27.73
C ILE A 194 17.10 79.29 -27.94
N SER A 195 16.06 79.47 -27.10
CA SER A 195 15.20 80.66 -27.15
C SER A 195 16.02 81.94 -26.98
N LEU A 196 16.92 81.97 -25.99
CA LEU A 196 17.79 83.12 -25.77
C LEU A 196 18.72 83.40 -26.97
N ILE A 197 19.27 82.36 -27.62
CA ILE A 197 20.12 82.55 -28.81
C ILE A 197 19.29 83.06 -29.99
N ASP A 198 18.07 82.57 -30.17
CA ASP A 198 17.16 83.02 -31.23
C ASP A 198 16.82 84.51 -31.05
N ASP A 199 16.52 84.93 -29.81
CA ASP A 199 16.29 86.33 -29.44
C ASP A 199 17.53 87.22 -29.72
N ILE A 200 18.73 86.75 -29.35
CA ILE A 200 19.99 87.46 -29.62
C ILE A 200 20.23 87.58 -31.13
N ALA A 201 19.98 86.52 -31.90
CA ALA A 201 20.14 86.53 -33.34
C ALA A 201 19.12 87.48 -34.01
N GLU A 202 17.88 87.53 -33.52
CA GLU A 202 16.88 88.50 -34.00
C GLU A 202 17.29 89.95 -33.72
N GLN A 203 17.76 90.24 -32.50
CA GLN A 203 18.27 91.56 -32.15
C GLN A 203 19.49 91.94 -33.01
N THR A 204 20.41 91.00 -33.24
CA THR A 204 21.59 91.22 -34.08
C THR A 204 21.19 91.49 -35.53
N ASN A 205 20.19 90.78 -36.05
CA ASN A 205 19.64 90.99 -37.38
C ASN A 205 19.03 92.40 -37.53
N LEU A 206 18.26 92.84 -36.53
CA LEU A 206 17.68 94.19 -36.49
C LEU A 206 18.76 95.30 -36.38
N LEU A 207 19.79 95.09 -35.56
CA LEU A 207 20.93 96.00 -35.45
C LEU A 207 21.70 96.12 -36.77
N ALA A 208 21.95 94.98 -37.44
CA ALA A 208 22.63 94.94 -38.72
C ALA A 208 21.81 95.63 -39.83
N LEU A 209 20.49 95.45 -39.84
CA LEU A 209 19.59 96.15 -40.74
C LEU A 209 19.66 97.67 -40.54
N ASN A 210 19.59 98.14 -39.30
CA ASN A 210 19.71 99.56 -38.98
C ASN A 210 21.08 100.13 -39.40
N ALA A 211 22.16 99.37 -39.20
CA ALA A 211 23.50 99.76 -39.65
C ALA A 211 23.62 99.82 -41.18
N ALA A 212 22.99 98.89 -41.91
CA ALA A 212 22.96 98.90 -43.37
C ALA A 212 22.20 100.11 -43.92
N ILE A 213 21.08 100.49 -43.28
CA ILE A 213 20.32 101.70 -43.63
C ILE A 213 21.18 102.96 -43.43
N GLU A 214 21.86 103.09 -42.30
CA GLU A 214 22.69 104.27 -42.01
C GLU A 214 23.95 104.31 -42.91
N ALA A 215 24.53 103.16 -43.25
CA ALA A 215 25.62 103.05 -44.21
C ALA A 215 25.20 103.48 -45.62
N ALA A 216 23.99 103.12 -46.06
CA ALA A 216 23.42 103.61 -47.32
C ALA A 216 23.19 105.13 -47.30
N ARG A 217 22.77 105.66 -46.15
CA ARG A 217 22.55 107.11 -45.94
C ARG A 217 23.85 107.93 -46.00
N ALA A 218 24.98 107.35 -45.58
CA ALA A 218 26.29 107.97 -45.65
C ALA A 218 26.93 107.98 -47.06
N GLY A 219 26.28 107.37 -48.07
CA GLY A 219 26.73 107.39 -49.45
C GLY A 219 28.08 106.69 -49.69
N GLU A 220 28.99 107.33 -50.42
CA GLU A 220 30.31 106.77 -50.76
C GLU A 220 31.18 106.48 -49.51
N HIS A 221 31.04 107.27 -48.44
CA HIS A 221 31.78 107.06 -47.19
C HIS A 221 31.30 105.85 -46.37
N GLY A 222 30.07 105.39 -46.61
CA GLY A 222 29.44 104.26 -45.90
C GLY A 222 29.64 102.89 -46.57
N ARG A 223 30.22 102.83 -47.76
CA ARG A 223 30.33 101.58 -48.56
C ARG A 223 30.97 100.41 -47.82
N GLY A 224 32.07 100.65 -47.09
CA GLY A 224 32.73 99.61 -46.30
C GLY A 224 31.87 99.10 -45.13
N PHE A 225 31.15 100.00 -44.46
CA PHE A 225 30.22 99.67 -43.37
C PHE A 225 28.99 98.90 -43.88
N ALA A 226 28.49 99.23 -45.08
CA ALA A 226 27.36 98.53 -45.68
C ALA A 226 27.66 97.04 -45.92
N VAL A 227 28.87 96.72 -46.41
CA VAL A 227 29.30 95.33 -46.63
C VAL A 227 29.38 94.56 -45.31
N VAL A 228 29.93 95.17 -44.25
CA VAL A 228 30.01 94.53 -42.93
C VAL A 228 28.62 94.32 -42.34
N ALA A 229 27.73 95.32 -42.45
CA ALA A 229 26.36 95.22 -41.95
C ALA A 229 25.57 94.11 -42.64
N ASP A 230 25.69 93.95 -43.96
CA ASP A 230 25.04 92.85 -44.68
C ASP A 230 25.61 91.48 -44.30
N GLU A 231 26.91 91.38 -44.01
CA GLU A 231 27.52 90.12 -43.58
C GLU A 231 27.08 89.74 -42.15
N VAL A 232 26.98 90.70 -41.24
CA VAL A 232 26.42 90.49 -39.89
C VAL A 232 24.95 90.08 -39.97
N ARG A 233 24.17 90.70 -40.87
CA ARG A 233 22.76 90.34 -41.11
C ARG A 233 22.62 88.89 -41.57
N LYS A 234 23.40 88.48 -42.57
CA LYS A 234 23.42 87.08 -43.05
C LYS A 234 23.85 86.10 -41.95
N LEU A 235 24.82 86.47 -41.11
CA LEU A 235 25.25 85.64 -39.99
C LEU A 235 24.13 85.46 -38.98
N ALA A 236 23.41 86.53 -38.65
CA ALA A 236 22.26 86.49 -37.75
C ALA A 236 21.12 85.62 -38.30
N GLU A 237 20.76 85.76 -39.58
CA GLU A 237 19.77 84.90 -40.26
C GLU A 237 20.22 83.42 -40.25
N LYS A 238 21.51 83.15 -40.48
CA LYS A 238 22.07 81.79 -40.42
C LYS A 238 22.03 81.22 -39.00
N THR A 239 22.29 82.04 -37.98
CA THR A 239 22.16 81.63 -36.57
C THR A 239 20.71 81.29 -36.23
N GLN A 240 19.73 82.10 -36.62
CA GLN A 240 18.30 81.81 -36.42
C GLN A 240 17.85 80.51 -37.10
N LYS A 241 18.39 80.23 -38.30
CA LYS A 241 18.11 78.97 -38.97
C LYS A 241 18.68 77.78 -38.18
N ALA A 242 19.92 77.90 -37.71
CA ALA A 242 20.57 76.86 -36.92
C ALA A 242 19.86 76.64 -35.57
N THR A 243 19.44 77.69 -34.85
CA THR A 243 18.67 77.57 -33.60
C THR A 243 17.35 76.83 -33.80
N LYS A 244 16.62 77.12 -34.89
CA LYS A 244 15.39 76.41 -35.24
C LYS A 244 15.64 74.92 -35.55
N GLU A 245 16.71 74.61 -36.27
CA GLU A 245 17.09 73.21 -36.54
C GLU A 245 17.43 72.46 -35.23
N ILE A 246 18.17 73.09 -34.31
CA ILE A 246 18.47 72.50 -32.99
C ILE A 246 17.19 72.34 -32.16
N ALA A 247 16.28 73.31 -32.17
CA ALA A 247 15.00 73.23 -31.44
C ALA A 247 14.17 72.02 -31.85
N VAL A 248 14.14 71.68 -33.14
CA VAL A 248 13.47 70.48 -33.65
C VAL A 248 14.10 69.21 -33.06
N VAL A 249 15.44 69.13 -33.02
CA VAL A 249 16.14 67.98 -32.44
C VAL A 249 15.85 67.84 -30.95
N VAL A 250 15.90 68.93 -30.19
CA VAL A 250 15.60 68.92 -28.74
C VAL A 250 14.16 68.51 -28.46
N LYS A 251 13.21 68.95 -29.30
CA LYS A 251 11.82 68.53 -29.20
C LYS A 251 11.65 67.01 -29.47
N SER A 252 12.41 66.45 -30.42
CA SER A 252 12.47 64.99 -30.62
C SER A 252 12.97 64.29 -29.36
N MET A 253 14.05 64.80 -28.75
CA MET A 253 14.60 64.22 -27.50
C MET A 253 13.60 64.27 -26.34
N GLN A 254 12.81 65.35 -26.21
CA GLN A 254 11.74 65.43 -25.20
C GLN A 254 10.65 64.39 -25.46
N GLN A 255 10.26 64.21 -26.72
CA GLN A 255 9.25 63.22 -27.07
C GLN A 255 9.76 61.79 -26.79
N GLU A 256 10.98 61.48 -27.18
CA GLU A 256 11.63 60.20 -26.87
C GLU A 256 11.70 59.95 -25.35
N ALA A 257 11.99 60.98 -24.54
CA ALA A 257 11.98 60.86 -23.08
C ALA A 257 10.58 60.54 -22.53
N ASN A 258 9.54 61.22 -23.01
CA ASN A 258 8.15 60.94 -22.60
C ASN A 258 7.70 59.53 -23.01
N ASP A 259 8.11 59.08 -24.20
CA ASP A 259 7.82 57.73 -24.69
C ASP A 259 8.51 56.68 -23.79
N ILE A 260 9.76 56.92 -23.37
CA ILE A 260 10.45 56.05 -22.40
C ILE A 260 9.70 56.00 -21.07
N GLN A 261 9.20 57.13 -20.55
CA GLN A 261 8.43 57.14 -19.30
C GLN A 261 7.14 56.33 -19.40
N THR A 262 6.38 56.52 -20.47
CA THR A 262 5.13 55.78 -20.73
C THR A 262 5.40 54.28 -20.81
N ASN A 263 6.38 53.88 -21.63
CA ASN A 263 6.76 52.48 -21.77
C ASN A 263 7.23 51.85 -20.45
N THR A 264 7.98 52.62 -19.65
CA THR A 264 8.47 52.14 -18.34
C THR A 264 7.32 51.96 -17.35
N HIS A 265 6.31 52.83 -17.39
CA HIS A 265 5.11 52.69 -16.58
C HIS A 265 4.33 51.41 -16.93
N ASP A 266 4.16 51.13 -18.22
CA ASP A 266 3.49 49.92 -18.70
C ASP A 266 4.26 48.66 -18.29
N ILE A 267 5.59 48.67 -18.45
CA ILE A 267 6.45 47.57 -18.00
C ILE A 267 6.31 47.35 -16.49
N ASN A 268 6.29 48.40 -15.67
CA ASN A 268 6.13 48.27 -14.21
C ASN A 268 4.79 47.62 -13.83
N SER A 269 3.71 47.93 -14.54
CA SER A 269 2.41 47.27 -14.35
C SER A 269 2.50 45.77 -14.65
N ILE A 270 3.14 45.41 -15.77
CA ILE A 270 3.37 44.01 -16.16
C ILE A 270 4.22 43.28 -15.12
N VAL A 271 5.31 43.89 -14.66
CA VAL A 271 6.20 43.34 -13.62
C VAL A 271 5.45 43.10 -12.31
N GLY A 272 4.52 43.99 -11.93
CA GLY A 272 3.64 43.81 -10.78
C GLY A 272 2.76 42.56 -10.90
N SER A 273 2.16 42.34 -12.08
CA SER A 273 1.37 41.13 -12.36
C SER A 273 2.22 39.86 -12.31
N ILE A 274 3.39 39.86 -12.97
CA ILE A 274 4.31 38.71 -12.98
C ILE A 274 4.77 38.37 -11.55
N LYS A 275 5.00 39.37 -10.69
CA LYS A 275 5.33 39.14 -9.29
C LYS A 275 4.22 38.37 -8.56
N GLY A 276 2.95 38.70 -8.83
CA GLY A 276 1.80 37.96 -8.32
C GLY A 276 1.80 36.51 -8.81
N ASP A 277 1.98 36.30 -10.11
CA ASP A 277 2.02 34.97 -10.73
C ASP A 277 3.15 34.10 -10.14
N VAL A 278 4.31 34.70 -9.86
CA VAL A 278 5.46 33.99 -9.26
C VAL A 278 5.18 33.55 -7.82
N GLU A 279 4.50 34.36 -7.01
CA GLU A 279 4.11 33.96 -5.65
C GLU A 279 3.05 32.85 -5.67
N GLU A 280 2.09 32.90 -6.60
CA GLU A 280 1.12 31.81 -6.79
C GLU A 280 1.81 30.51 -7.25
N LEU A 281 2.74 30.62 -8.20
CA LEU A 281 3.51 29.49 -8.69
C LEU A 281 4.36 28.88 -7.58
N LYS A 282 4.97 29.70 -6.73
CA LYS A 282 5.73 29.26 -5.54
C LYS A 282 4.86 28.44 -4.59
N SER A 283 3.65 28.91 -4.31
CA SER A 283 2.67 28.19 -3.49
C SER A 283 2.29 26.85 -4.11
N THR A 284 2.01 26.84 -5.42
CA THR A 284 1.65 25.63 -6.17
C THR A 284 2.77 24.59 -6.16
N VAL A 285 4.01 25.00 -6.40
CA VAL A 285 5.18 24.11 -6.37
C VAL A 285 5.40 23.54 -4.96
N LYS A 286 5.24 24.36 -3.91
CA LYS A 286 5.30 23.89 -2.52
C LYS A 286 4.22 22.86 -2.21
N ASN A 287 2.99 23.07 -2.68
CA ASN A 287 1.90 22.11 -2.52
C ASN A 287 2.19 20.79 -3.25
N ASN A 288 2.74 20.85 -4.47
CA ASN A 288 3.16 19.65 -5.19
C ASN A 288 4.23 18.85 -4.44
N MET A 289 5.18 19.53 -3.79
CA MET A 289 6.18 18.89 -2.93
C MET A 289 5.54 18.18 -1.74
N ILE A 290 4.58 18.84 -1.06
CA ILE A 290 3.82 18.26 0.05
C ILE A 290 3.05 17.01 -0.41
N VAL A 291 2.36 17.09 -1.55
CA VAL A 291 1.59 15.97 -2.12
C VAL A 291 2.50 14.80 -2.48
N ALA A 292 3.64 15.06 -3.12
CA ALA A 292 4.61 14.02 -3.47
C ALA A 292 5.18 13.33 -2.21
N GLN A 293 5.45 14.11 -1.16
CA GLN A 293 5.96 13.57 0.10
C GLN A 293 4.88 12.77 0.85
N ALA A 294 3.64 13.25 0.90
CA ALA A 294 2.53 12.49 1.46
C ALA A 294 2.29 11.18 0.67
N ALA A 295 2.30 11.24 -0.66
CA ALA A 295 2.16 10.06 -1.52
C ALA A 295 3.24 9.00 -1.24
N LYS A 296 4.51 9.42 -1.04
CA LYS A 296 5.61 8.51 -0.66
C LYS A 296 5.27 7.69 0.59
N TYR A 297 4.76 8.32 1.65
CA TYR A 297 4.42 7.62 2.88
C TYR A 297 3.13 6.79 2.77
N THR A 298 2.15 7.26 2.00
CA THR A 298 0.97 6.46 1.65
C THR A 298 1.36 5.18 0.89
N ILE A 299 2.33 5.27 -0.04
CA ILE A 299 2.83 4.11 -0.77
C ILE A 299 3.60 3.16 0.16
N TYR A 300 4.33 3.67 1.17
CA TYR A 300 4.90 2.80 2.21
C TYR A 300 3.82 2.03 2.97
N ASN A 301 2.69 2.65 3.31
CA ASN A 301 1.55 1.95 3.90
C ASN A 301 1.02 0.83 2.99
N ILE A 302 0.88 1.09 1.70
CA ILE A 302 0.44 0.08 0.72
C ILE A 302 1.45 -1.06 0.63
N ASN A 303 2.75 -0.75 0.51
CA ASN A 303 3.82 -1.75 0.48
C ASN A 303 3.79 -2.65 1.72
N ASN A 304 3.62 -2.05 2.90
CA ASN A 304 3.49 -2.78 4.16
C ASN A 304 2.26 -3.71 4.16
N ARG A 305 1.12 -3.25 3.63
CA ARG A 305 -0.10 -4.05 3.53
C ARG A 305 0.05 -5.22 2.57
N VAL A 306 0.62 -4.98 1.40
CA VAL A 306 0.89 -6.00 0.37
C VAL A 306 1.84 -7.06 0.92
N PHE A 307 2.92 -6.63 1.58
CA PHE A 307 3.84 -7.55 2.25
C PHE A 307 3.15 -8.41 3.31
N CYS A 308 2.39 -7.79 4.22
CA CYS A 308 1.66 -8.52 5.25
C CYS A 308 0.63 -9.50 4.65
N GLY A 309 -0.01 -9.12 3.55
CA GLY A 309 -0.89 -10.00 2.77
C GLY A 309 -0.14 -11.20 2.20
N LEU A 310 1.00 -10.95 1.55
CA LEU A 310 1.88 -12.00 1.00
C LEU A 310 2.37 -12.98 2.07
N ALA A 311 2.83 -12.48 3.22
CA ALA A 311 3.29 -13.34 4.31
C ALA A 311 2.18 -14.26 4.84
N LYS A 312 0.94 -13.77 4.92
CA LYS A 312 -0.21 -14.59 5.31
C LYS A 312 -0.58 -15.61 4.24
N LEU A 313 -0.55 -15.21 2.96
CA LEU A 313 -0.83 -16.12 1.83
C LEU A 313 0.21 -17.24 1.75
N ASP A 314 1.51 -16.91 1.87
CA ASP A 314 2.59 -17.91 1.89
C ASP A 314 2.36 -18.96 2.99
N HIS A 315 1.92 -18.56 4.18
CA HIS A 315 1.57 -19.50 5.24
C HIS A 315 0.31 -20.32 4.95
N VAL A 316 -0.69 -19.75 4.27
CA VAL A 316 -1.87 -20.51 3.85
C VAL A 316 -1.48 -21.55 2.80
N VAL A 317 -0.62 -21.19 1.84
CA VAL A 317 -0.06 -22.12 0.84
C VAL A 317 0.78 -23.21 1.52
N PHE A 318 1.65 -22.83 2.46
CA PHE A 318 2.46 -23.77 3.24
C PHE A 318 1.59 -24.81 3.96
N LYS A 319 0.57 -24.37 4.71
CA LYS A 319 -0.36 -25.28 5.40
C LYS A 319 -1.18 -26.13 4.42
N ASN A 320 -1.64 -25.54 3.32
CA ASN A 320 -2.39 -26.27 2.29
C ASN A 320 -1.55 -27.40 1.68
N ASN A 321 -0.26 -27.15 1.43
CA ASN A 321 0.66 -28.18 0.95
C ASN A 321 0.91 -29.26 2.01
N LEU A 322 1.03 -28.87 3.29
CA LEU A 322 1.14 -29.84 4.39
C LEU A 322 -0.09 -30.75 4.48
N TYR A 323 -1.30 -30.19 4.38
CA TYR A 323 -2.54 -30.97 4.37
C TYR A 323 -2.62 -31.88 3.14
N GLY A 324 -2.25 -31.36 1.97
CA GLY A 324 -2.11 -32.18 0.77
C GLY A 324 -1.19 -33.38 0.99
N MET A 325 -0.08 -33.21 1.70
CA MET A 325 0.82 -34.32 2.06
C MET A 325 0.17 -35.33 3.02
N VAL A 326 -0.49 -34.85 4.08
CA VAL A 326 -1.23 -35.71 5.02
C VAL A 326 -2.31 -36.55 4.33
N PHE A 327 -2.98 -35.99 3.32
CA PHE A 327 -3.99 -36.68 2.51
C PHE A 327 -3.41 -37.54 1.37
N GLY A 328 -2.08 -37.57 1.17
CA GLY A 328 -1.42 -38.32 0.10
C GLY A 328 -1.58 -37.71 -1.29
N LEU A 329 -1.81 -36.40 -1.39
CA LEU A 329 -1.98 -35.66 -2.64
C LEU A 329 -0.68 -35.03 -3.16
N ASN A 330 0.19 -34.53 -2.26
CA ASN A 330 1.38 -33.76 -2.62
C ASN A 330 2.60 -34.21 -1.80
N SER A 331 3.81 -33.94 -2.30
CA SER A 331 5.02 -33.95 -1.46
C SER A 331 5.11 -32.66 -0.65
N PHE A 332 5.85 -32.69 0.47
CA PHE A 332 6.10 -31.53 1.30
C PHE A 332 7.57 -31.46 1.68
N ASP A 333 8.18 -30.30 1.43
CA ASP A 333 9.59 -30.06 1.75
C ASP A 333 9.73 -29.47 3.16
N ILE A 334 10.47 -30.19 4.01
CA ILE A 334 10.82 -29.74 5.36
C ILE A 334 11.66 -28.47 5.25
N THR A 335 11.26 -27.41 5.94
CA THR A 335 12.01 -26.15 5.98
C THR A 335 11.98 -25.51 7.37
N SER A 336 13.04 -24.77 7.68
CA SER A 336 13.14 -24.00 8.92
C SER A 336 12.42 -22.67 8.78
N HIS A 337 11.82 -22.21 9.89
CA HIS A 337 11.20 -20.88 9.99
C HIS A 337 12.19 -19.75 9.63
N LYS A 338 13.50 -19.95 9.77
CA LYS A 338 14.51 -18.94 9.38
C LYS A 338 14.78 -18.90 7.88
N ASN A 339 14.63 -20.04 7.20
CA ASN A 339 14.95 -20.18 5.78
C ASN A 339 13.73 -19.92 4.87
N CYS A 340 12.53 -19.83 5.44
CA CYS A 340 11.32 -19.46 4.70
C CYS A 340 11.34 -17.96 4.34
N ARG A 341 10.45 -17.54 3.43
CA ARG A 341 10.38 -16.15 2.95
C ARG A 341 10.11 -15.16 4.09
N LEU A 342 9.17 -15.47 4.99
CA LEU A 342 8.91 -14.63 6.16
C LEU A 342 10.12 -14.59 7.11
N GLY A 343 10.81 -15.72 7.30
CA GLY A 343 12.04 -15.80 8.07
C GLY A 343 13.14 -14.89 7.53
N LYS A 344 13.45 -14.98 6.24
CA LYS A 344 14.44 -14.11 5.59
C LYS A 344 14.07 -12.62 5.75
N TRP A 345 12.79 -12.29 5.56
CA TRP A 345 12.31 -10.93 5.79
C TRP A 345 12.44 -10.48 7.24
N TYR A 346 12.18 -11.39 8.19
CA TYR A 346 12.30 -11.16 9.62
C TYR A 346 13.76 -10.91 10.01
N TYR A 347 14.68 -11.80 9.65
CA TYR A 347 16.05 -11.79 10.16
C TYR A 347 17.02 -10.88 9.40
N GLU A 348 16.83 -10.74 8.09
CA GLU A 348 17.82 -10.15 7.17
C GLU A 348 17.25 -9.03 6.31
N GLY A 349 15.93 -8.96 6.16
CA GLY A 349 15.27 -8.06 5.21
C GLY A 349 14.63 -6.82 5.82
N ALA A 350 13.76 -6.22 5.00
CA ALA A 350 13.00 -5.01 5.33
C ALA A 350 12.15 -5.11 6.60
N GLY A 351 11.85 -6.32 7.10
CA GLY A 351 11.12 -6.51 8.35
C GLY A 351 11.93 -6.07 9.55
N LYS A 352 13.19 -6.45 9.60
CA LYS A 352 14.10 -6.00 10.66
C LYS A 352 14.28 -4.49 10.66
N GLU A 353 14.49 -3.91 9.48
CA GLU A 353 14.73 -2.48 9.33
C GLU A 353 13.51 -1.64 9.72
N ASN A 354 12.32 -2.05 9.30
CA ASN A 354 11.13 -1.19 9.38
C ASN A 354 10.15 -1.57 10.51
N PHE A 355 10.17 -2.82 10.98
CA PHE A 355 9.18 -3.36 11.92
C PHE A 355 9.77 -3.85 13.25
N SER A 356 11.08 -3.90 13.43
CA SER A 356 11.72 -4.39 14.68
C SER A 356 11.32 -3.65 15.96
N ASN A 357 10.83 -2.41 15.81
CA ASN A 357 10.32 -1.60 16.92
C ASN A 357 8.88 -1.94 17.31
N THR A 358 8.13 -2.61 16.44
CA THR A 358 6.73 -2.98 16.70
C THR A 358 6.64 -4.15 17.66
N SER A 359 5.57 -4.16 18.48
CA SER A 359 5.36 -5.23 19.43
C SER A 359 4.92 -6.54 18.74
N GLY A 360 4.15 -6.42 17.65
CA GLY A 360 3.73 -7.57 16.83
C GLY A 360 4.91 -8.32 16.21
N TYR A 361 5.93 -7.60 15.73
CA TYR A 361 7.13 -8.23 15.17
C TYR A 361 7.88 -9.08 16.22
N ARG A 362 8.03 -8.60 17.45
CA ARG A 362 8.73 -9.37 18.50
C ARG A 362 7.95 -10.61 18.92
N ALA A 363 6.64 -10.50 19.02
CA ALA A 363 5.76 -11.60 19.41
C ALA A 363 5.56 -12.64 18.29
N LEU A 364 5.80 -12.27 17.03
CA LEU A 364 5.65 -13.15 15.86
C LEU A 364 6.53 -14.41 15.93
N GLU A 365 7.76 -14.26 16.41
CA GLU A 365 8.82 -15.24 16.15
C GLU A 365 8.60 -16.58 16.85
N SER A 366 8.19 -16.57 18.11
CA SER A 366 7.94 -17.82 18.85
C SER A 366 6.82 -18.64 18.21
N HIS A 367 5.74 -17.98 17.78
CA HIS A 367 4.63 -18.64 17.11
C HIS A 367 5.01 -19.12 15.71
N HIS A 368 5.80 -18.34 14.97
CA HIS A 368 6.30 -18.72 13.65
C HIS A 368 7.23 -19.95 13.73
N ALA A 369 8.13 -19.99 14.70
CA ALA A 369 8.96 -21.16 14.97
C ALA A 369 8.12 -22.39 15.32
N SER A 370 7.08 -22.23 16.14
CA SER A 370 6.14 -23.29 16.52
C SER A 370 5.41 -23.89 15.30
N VAL A 371 4.92 -23.06 14.37
CA VAL A 371 4.27 -23.53 13.13
C VAL A 371 5.18 -24.46 12.34
N HIS A 372 6.44 -24.07 12.13
CA HIS A 372 7.39 -24.90 11.40
C HIS A 372 7.79 -26.17 12.17
N ALA A 373 7.92 -26.08 13.50
CA ALA A 373 8.25 -27.23 14.33
C ALA A 373 7.15 -28.31 14.23
N GLU A 374 5.88 -27.92 14.47
CA GLU A 374 4.75 -28.85 14.39
C GLU A 374 4.54 -29.40 12.97
N ALA A 375 4.73 -28.57 11.93
CA ALA A 375 4.64 -29.03 10.54
C ALA A 375 5.71 -30.08 10.22
N ASN A 376 6.96 -29.83 10.61
CA ASN A 376 8.07 -30.76 10.34
C ASN A 376 7.93 -32.06 11.15
N ASP A 377 7.44 -31.98 12.39
CA ASP A 377 7.14 -33.16 13.21
C ASP A 377 6.01 -33.99 12.60
N LEU A 378 4.97 -33.34 12.06
CA LEU A 378 3.88 -34.01 11.35
C LEU A 378 4.37 -34.72 10.09
N VAL A 379 5.28 -34.09 9.32
CA VAL A 379 5.88 -34.70 8.13
C VAL A 379 6.65 -35.98 8.50
N LYS A 380 7.50 -35.93 9.53
CA LYS A 380 8.24 -37.10 10.02
C LYS A 380 7.31 -38.21 10.49
N ALA A 381 6.29 -37.87 11.27
CA ALA A 381 5.29 -38.82 11.75
C ALA A 381 4.60 -39.58 10.60
N VAL A 382 4.25 -38.88 9.52
CA VAL A 382 3.55 -39.48 8.36
C VAL A 382 4.50 -40.23 7.43
N GLN A 383 5.65 -39.63 7.08
CA GLN A 383 6.55 -40.15 6.05
C GLN A 383 7.59 -41.14 6.57
N GLU A 384 8.15 -40.91 7.76
CA GLU A 384 9.21 -41.74 8.35
C GLU A 384 8.61 -42.80 9.30
N ASP A 385 7.75 -42.36 10.23
CA ASP A 385 7.17 -43.24 11.26
C ASP A 385 5.89 -43.97 10.81
N HIS A 386 5.40 -43.66 9.60
CA HIS A 386 4.19 -44.24 8.99
C HIS A 386 2.95 -44.20 9.90
N ILE A 387 2.81 -43.16 10.73
CA ILE A 387 1.67 -42.97 11.62
C ILE A 387 0.42 -42.65 10.79
N THR A 388 -0.62 -43.45 11.00
CA THR A 388 -1.92 -43.33 10.30
C THR A 388 -3.10 -43.08 11.25
N ASP A 389 -2.84 -42.94 12.55
CA ASP A 389 -3.88 -42.65 13.55
C ASP A 389 -4.47 -41.24 13.34
N SER A 390 -5.76 -41.18 12.97
CA SER A 390 -6.45 -39.92 12.67
C SER A 390 -6.43 -38.96 13.84
N LYS A 391 -6.59 -39.45 15.08
CA LYS A 391 -6.62 -38.59 16.27
C LYS A 391 -5.28 -37.91 16.53
N TYR A 392 -4.18 -38.65 16.39
CA TYR A 392 -2.85 -38.08 16.50
C TYR A 392 -2.58 -37.02 15.42
N LEU A 393 -2.91 -37.32 14.16
CA LEU A 393 -2.70 -36.40 13.03
C LEU A 393 -3.55 -35.13 13.18
N GLU A 394 -4.83 -35.26 13.55
CA GLU A 394 -5.73 -34.14 13.83
C GLU A 394 -5.21 -33.27 14.97
N HIS A 395 -4.73 -33.89 16.06
CA HIS A 395 -4.17 -33.15 17.20
C HIS A 395 -2.95 -32.31 16.78
N LYS A 396 -2.03 -32.88 15.99
CA LYS A 396 -0.85 -32.16 15.47
C LYS A 396 -1.24 -31.01 14.54
N VAL A 397 -2.22 -31.23 13.66
CA VAL A 397 -2.76 -30.16 12.80
C VAL A 397 -3.38 -29.03 13.64
N HIS A 398 -4.12 -29.35 14.71
CA HIS A 398 -4.70 -28.35 15.59
C HIS A 398 -3.65 -27.48 16.30
N LEU A 399 -2.56 -28.07 16.81
CA LEU A 399 -1.46 -27.32 17.44
C LEU A 399 -0.80 -26.35 16.46
N MET A 400 -0.57 -26.79 15.22
CA MET A 400 -0.04 -25.94 14.16
C MET A 400 -1.01 -24.81 13.80
N GLU A 401 -2.31 -25.10 13.65
CA GLU A 401 -3.33 -24.09 13.32
C GLU A 401 -3.45 -23.00 14.40
N ASP A 402 -3.39 -23.39 15.68
CA ASP A 402 -3.42 -22.45 16.80
C ASP A 402 -2.20 -21.51 16.79
N SER A 403 -1.00 -22.08 16.57
CA SER A 403 0.22 -21.28 16.38
C SER A 403 0.13 -20.35 15.16
N ALA A 404 -0.43 -20.83 14.05
CA ALA A 404 -0.58 -20.06 12.82
C ALA A 404 -1.59 -18.91 12.97
N LYS A 405 -2.60 -19.06 13.82
CA LYS A 405 -3.53 -17.98 14.17
C LYS A 405 -2.80 -16.82 14.84
N HIS A 406 -1.95 -17.10 15.84
CA HIS A 406 -1.15 -16.08 16.50
C HIS A 406 -0.13 -15.41 15.57
N VAL A 407 0.43 -16.15 14.62
CA VAL A 407 1.27 -15.54 13.56
C VAL A 407 0.48 -14.49 12.77
N LYS A 408 -0.74 -14.81 12.33
CA LYS A 408 -1.59 -13.87 11.58
C LYS A 408 -1.96 -12.64 12.40
N GLU A 409 -2.34 -12.83 13.66
CA GLU A 409 -2.69 -11.75 14.59
C GLU A 409 -1.50 -10.80 14.82
N ASN A 410 -0.30 -11.35 15.00
CA ASN A 410 0.92 -10.54 15.16
C ASN A 410 1.32 -9.80 13.88
N ILE A 411 1.09 -10.40 12.70
CA ILE A 411 1.25 -9.71 11.40
C ILE A 411 0.31 -8.50 11.30
N ASP A 412 -0.96 -8.66 11.67
CA ASP A 412 -1.92 -7.54 11.68
C ASP A 412 -1.52 -6.47 12.69
N LYS A 413 -1.12 -6.89 13.89
CA LYS A 413 -0.70 -5.97 14.95
C LYS A 413 0.48 -5.10 14.50
N MET A 414 1.54 -5.71 13.95
CA MET A 414 2.69 -4.93 13.46
C MET A 414 2.33 -4.02 12.28
N PHE A 415 1.41 -4.44 11.43
CA PHE A 415 0.92 -3.61 10.33
C PHE A 415 0.21 -2.36 10.85
N TYR A 416 -0.76 -2.51 11.76
CA TYR A 416 -1.50 -1.37 12.30
C TYR A 416 -0.63 -0.42 13.11
N GLU A 417 0.32 -0.95 13.91
CA GLU A 417 1.30 -0.11 14.62
C GLU A 417 2.12 0.75 13.64
N LYS A 418 2.60 0.14 12.55
CA LYS A 418 3.37 0.88 11.53
C LYS A 418 2.50 1.84 10.73
N GLN A 419 1.26 1.47 10.45
CA GLN A 419 0.31 2.32 9.73
C GLN A 419 -0.01 3.59 10.51
N ASP A 420 -0.22 3.48 11.83
CA ASP A 420 -0.45 4.62 12.70
C ASP A 420 0.76 5.58 12.74
N GLU A 421 1.98 5.03 12.83
CA GLU A 421 3.22 5.82 12.74
C GLU A 421 3.29 6.61 11.42
N LEU A 422 3.04 5.94 10.29
CA LEU A 422 3.12 6.56 8.96
C LEU A 422 1.98 7.56 8.72
N ASN A 423 0.78 7.30 9.22
CA ASN A 423 -0.35 8.24 9.10
C ASN A 423 -0.07 9.55 9.86
N LYS A 424 0.53 9.48 11.04
CA LYS A 424 0.96 10.68 11.78
C LYS A 424 1.99 11.50 11.00
N ILE A 425 2.90 10.84 10.27
CA ILE A 425 3.86 11.51 9.41
C ILE A 425 3.14 12.20 8.23
N ILE A 426 2.19 11.50 7.58
CA ILE A 426 1.39 12.05 6.48
C ILE A 426 0.62 13.30 6.94
N GLU A 427 -0.04 13.24 8.09
CA GLU A 427 -0.80 14.37 8.64
C GLU A 427 0.09 15.59 8.89
N LYS A 428 1.30 15.40 9.44
CA LYS A 428 2.27 16.50 9.64
C LYS A 428 2.69 17.13 8.31
N ILE A 429 3.03 16.29 7.33
CA ILE A 429 3.41 16.76 5.98
C ILE A 429 2.29 17.58 5.34
N GLN A 430 1.04 17.11 5.43
CA GLN A 430 -0.11 17.81 4.87
C GLN A 430 -0.40 19.15 5.57
N LYS A 431 -0.05 19.27 6.86
CA LYS A 431 -0.09 20.54 7.60
C LYS A 431 1.11 21.45 7.31
N GLY A 432 2.15 20.94 6.65
CA GLY A 432 3.40 21.65 6.39
C GLY A 432 4.32 21.76 7.61
N GLU A 433 4.18 20.84 8.57
CA GLU A 433 4.96 20.75 9.82
C GLU A 433 6.26 19.93 9.69
#